data_AF-A0A7Y2GF32-F1
#
_entry.id   AF-A0A7Y2GF32-F1
#
_cell.length_a   1.000
_cell.length_b   1.000
_cell.length_c   1.000
_cell.angle_alpha   90.00
_cell.angle_beta   90.00
_cell.angle_gamma   90.00
#
_symmetry.space_group_name_H-M   'P 1'
#
loop_
_entity.id
_entity.type
_entity.pdbx_description
1 polymer ?
#
loop_
_entity_poly.entity_id
_entity_poly.type
_entity_poly.pdbx_seq_one_letter_code
_entity_poly.pdbx_strand_id
1 'polypeptide(L)'
;MAQYAVIMLLAGVGIPLLAAMNAALGRHVGSPAAAAAVLFSVALVTCLLVSLLTGPHNWARFATAPRNLFAAGLFVAFYVLSVTYIAPHFG
;
A
#
# COMPACT_ATOMS: atom_id res chain seq x y z
N MET A 1 -11.66 -6.12 21.81
CA MET A 1 -11.02 -4.79 21.83
C MET A 1 -9.50 -4.86 21.69
N ALA A 2 -8.79 -5.64 22.52
CA ALA A 2 -7.32 -5.78 22.43
C ALA A 2 -6.83 -6.22 21.03
N GLN A 3 -7.54 -7.13 20.35
CA GLN A 3 -7.21 -7.58 18.99
C GLN A 3 -7.15 -6.43 17.97
N TYR A 4 -8.08 -5.47 18.01
CA TYR A 4 -8.08 -4.33 17.10
C TYR A 4 -6.88 -3.40 17.35
N ALA A 5 -6.52 -3.21 18.62
CA ALA A 5 -5.35 -2.42 18.99
C ALA A 5 -4.05 -3.07 18.48
N VAL A 6 -3.93 -4.41 18.60
CA VAL A 6 -2.77 -5.15 18.06
C VAL A 6 -2.69 -5.02 16.53
N ILE A 7 -3.81 -5.15 15.82
CA ILE A 7 -3.84 -4.99 14.36
C ILE A 7 -3.39 -3.58 13.97
N MET A 8 -3.89 -2.55 14.65
CA MET A 8 -3.52 -1.16 14.36
C MET A 8 -2.06 -0.86 14.71
N LEU A 9 -1.52 -1.45 15.79
CA LEU A 9 -0.10 -1.35 16.13
C LEU A 9 0.77 -1.97 15.03
N LEU A 10 0.43 -3.18 14.58
CA LEU A 10 1.16 -3.86 13.50
C LEU A 10 1.06 -3.08 12.17
N ALA A 11 -0.11 -2.52 11.87
CA ALA A 11 -0.29 -1.65 10.71
C ALA A 11 0.63 -0.42 10.79
N GLY A 12 0.73 0.22 11.96
CA GLY A 12 1.63 1.35 12.19
C GLY A 12 3.11 0.99 11.99
N VAL A 13 3.57 -0.14 12.53
CA VAL A 13 4.94 -0.65 12.34
C VAL A 13 5.20 -1.08 10.88
N GLY A 14 4.17 -1.50 10.16
CA GLY A 14 4.27 -1.86 8.74
C GLY A 14 4.68 -0.69 7.84
N ILE A 15 4.30 0.55 8.18
CA ILE A 15 4.60 1.75 7.38
C ILE A 15 6.11 2.01 7.21
N PRO A 16 6.94 2.09 8.26
CA PRO A 16 8.38 2.25 8.08
C PRO A 16 9.04 1.01 7.45
N LEU A 17 8.52 -0.19 7.72
CA LEU A 17 9.07 -1.42 7.15
C LEU A 17 8.85 -1.48 5.64
N LEU A 18 7.63 -1.21 5.16
CA LEU A 18 7.33 -1.19 3.73
C LEU A 18 8.15 -0.10 3.01
N ALA A 19 8.33 1.06 3.65
CA ALA A 19 9.16 2.14 3.15
C ALA A 19 10.62 1.71 2.96
N ALA A 20 11.23 1.09 3.97
CA ALA A 20 12.61 0.61 3.91
C ALA A 20 12.78 -0.48 2.85
N MET A 21 11.87 -1.45 2.78
CA MET A 21 11.90 -2.53 1.80
C MET A 21 11.75 -1.99 0.36
N ASN A 22 10.79 -1.10 0.12
CA ASN A 22 10.55 -0.58 -1.22
C ASN A 22 11.66 0.37 -1.68
N ALA A 23 12.21 1.21 -0.78
CA ALA A 23 13.38 2.02 -1.07
C ALA A 23 14.60 1.17 -1.41
N ALA A 24 14.85 0.09 -0.67
CA ALA A 24 15.92 -0.86 -0.99
C ALA A 24 15.72 -1.50 -2.37
N LEU A 25 14.50 -1.93 -2.71
CA LEU A 25 14.16 -2.45 -4.03
C LEU A 25 14.36 -1.39 -5.13
N GLY A 26 13.91 -0.16 -4.89
CA GLY A 26 14.08 0.98 -5.79
C GLY A 26 15.55 1.28 -6.07
N ARG A 27 16.42 1.20 -5.06
CA ARG A 27 17.88 1.31 -5.24
C ARG A 27 18.45 0.14 -6.03
N HIS A 28 18.03 -1.08 -5.72
CA HIS A 28 18.53 -2.28 -6.37
C HIS A 28 18.21 -2.31 -7.87
N VAL A 29 17.00 -1.91 -8.25
CA VAL A 29 16.53 -1.85 -9.64
C VAL A 29 16.95 -0.54 -10.34
N GLY A 30 17.35 0.48 -9.59
CA GLY A 30 17.68 1.82 -10.12
C GLY A 30 16.45 2.63 -10.55
N SER A 31 15.24 2.21 -10.17
CA SER A 31 13.99 2.88 -10.54
C SER A 31 12.97 2.84 -9.39
N PRO A 32 12.78 3.96 -8.68
CA PRO A 32 11.76 4.07 -7.62
C PRO A 32 10.34 3.83 -8.11
N ALA A 33 10.02 4.29 -9.34
CA ALA A 33 8.71 4.10 -9.94
C ALA A 33 8.43 2.62 -10.26
N ALA A 34 9.42 1.89 -10.78
CA ALA A 34 9.27 0.46 -11.02
C ALA A 34 9.08 -0.33 -9.72
N ALA A 35 9.84 -0.01 -8.67
CA ALA A 35 9.68 -0.63 -7.36
C ALA A 35 8.28 -0.37 -6.77
N ALA A 36 7.80 0.88 -6.83
CA ALA A 36 6.45 1.22 -6.39
C ALA A 36 5.36 0.46 -7.18
N ALA A 37 5.52 0.30 -8.50
CA ALA A 37 4.57 -0.48 -9.31
C ALA A 37 4.51 -1.96 -8.89
N VAL A 38 5.66 -2.57 -8.59
CA VAL A 38 5.73 -3.94 -8.05
C VAL A 38 5.05 -4.02 -6.68
N LEU A 39 5.34 -3.07 -5.78
CA LEU A 39 4.69 -3.00 -4.47
C LEU A 39 3.16 -2.93 -4.60
N PHE A 40 2.64 -2.04 -5.47
CA PHE A 40 1.20 -1.93 -5.68
C PHE A 40 0.59 -3.18 -6.31
N SER A 41 1.33 -3.88 -7.17
CA SER A 41 0.88 -5.14 -7.74
C SER A 41 0.74 -6.23 -6.67
N VAL A 42 1.73 -6.37 -5.79
CA VAL A 42 1.68 -7.31 -4.65
C VAL A 42 0.56 -6.93 -3.68
N ALA A 43 0.40 -5.65 -3.38
CA ALA A 43 -0.68 -5.15 -2.52
C ALA A 43 -2.06 -5.46 -3.13
N LEU A 44 -2.25 -5.23 -4.42
CA LEU A 44 -3.50 -5.52 -5.13
C LEU A 44 -3.85 -7.01 -5.06
N VAL A 45 -2.90 -7.89 -5.39
CA VAL A 45 -3.10 -9.35 -5.30
C VAL A 45 -3.47 -9.75 -3.88
N THR A 46 -2.78 -9.20 -2.88
CA THR A 46 -3.08 -9.48 -1.46
C THR A 46 -4.50 -9.04 -1.08
N CYS A 47 -4.91 -7.82 -1.45
CA CYS A 47 -6.27 -7.32 -1.22
C CYS A 47 -7.34 -8.18 -1.90
N LEU A 48 -7.11 -8.62 -3.13
CA LEU A 48 -8.02 -9.50 -3.86
C LEU A 48 -8.14 -10.86 -3.17
N LEU A 49 -7.02 -11.48 -2.79
CA LEU A 49 -7.02 -12.75 -2.06
C LEU A 49 -7.77 -12.65 -0.74
N VAL A 50 -7.49 -11.62 0.07
CA VAL A 50 -8.21 -11.41 1.34
C VAL A 50 -9.70 -11.19 1.09
N SER A 51 -10.08 -10.39 0.08
CA SER A 51 -11.49 -10.18 -0.28
C SER A 51 -12.20 -11.47 -0.70
N LEU A 52 -11.50 -12.39 -1.38
CA LEU A 52 -12.06 -13.70 -1.71
C LEU A 52 -12.25 -14.57 -0.45
N LEU A 53 -11.35 -14.47 0.52
CA LEU A 53 -11.38 -15.29 1.74
C LEU A 53 -12.37 -14.78 2.81
N THR A 54 -12.71 -13.49 2.82
CA THR A 54 -13.58 -12.89 3.84
C THR A 54 -15.08 -12.90 3.51
N GLY A 55 -15.47 -13.42 2.33
CA GLY A 55 -16.87 -13.72 1.99
C GLY A 55 -17.42 -12.96 0.78
N PRO A 56 -18.74 -13.05 0.51
CA PRO A 56 -19.36 -12.39 -0.64
C PRO A 56 -19.41 -10.87 -0.45
N HIS A 57 -18.88 -10.14 -1.44
CA HIS A 57 -18.87 -8.68 -1.47
C HIS A 57 -19.88 -8.16 -2.50
N ASN A 58 -20.66 -7.12 -2.15
CA ASN A 58 -21.55 -6.47 -3.11
C ASN A 58 -20.79 -5.40 -3.91
N TRP A 59 -20.10 -5.85 -4.97
CA TRP A 59 -19.30 -4.99 -5.85
C TRP A 59 -20.10 -3.88 -6.54
N ALA A 60 -21.42 -4.02 -6.70
CA ALA A 60 -22.25 -2.99 -7.32
C ALA A 60 -22.27 -1.67 -6.52
N ARG A 61 -21.99 -1.72 -5.20
CA ARG A 61 -21.94 -0.52 -4.35
C ARG A 61 -20.82 0.46 -4.73
N PHE A 62 -19.78 0.01 -5.41
CA PHE A 62 -18.73 0.90 -5.90
C PHE A 62 -19.25 1.86 -6.98
N ALA A 63 -20.28 1.49 -7.75
CA ALA A 63 -20.86 2.37 -8.76
C ALA A 63 -21.58 3.60 -8.16
N THR A 64 -22.08 3.48 -6.93
CA THR A 64 -22.78 4.54 -6.21
C THR A 64 -21.90 5.28 -5.20
N ALA A 65 -20.65 4.85 -5.02
CA ALA A 65 -19.76 5.45 -4.03
C ALA A 65 -19.26 6.84 -4.49
N PRO A 66 -19.07 7.80 -3.56
CA PRO A 66 -18.54 9.13 -3.90
C PRO A 66 -17.17 9.04 -4.60
N ARG A 67 -17.04 9.70 -5.76
CA ARG A 67 -15.86 9.57 -6.64
C ARG A 67 -14.55 10.01 -5.96
N ASN A 68 -14.62 10.96 -5.04
CA ASN A 68 -13.46 11.45 -4.28
C ASN A 68 -12.84 10.38 -3.38
N LEU A 69 -13.58 9.36 -2.95
CA LEU A 69 -13.05 8.29 -2.10
C LEU A 69 -12.07 7.38 -2.88
N PHE A 70 -12.27 7.24 -4.19
CA PHE A 70 -11.35 6.47 -5.05
C PHE A 70 -9.99 7.16 -5.24
N ALA A 71 -9.92 8.47 -4.97
CA ALA A 71 -8.67 9.21 -5.01
C ALA A 71 -7.73 8.87 -3.83
N ALA A 72 -8.17 8.11 -2.83
CA ALA A 72 -7.32 7.65 -1.72
C ALA A 72 -6.05 6.92 -2.21
N GLY A 73 -6.17 6.16 -3.31
CA GLY A 73 -5.03 5.47 -3.94
C GLY A 73 -3.95 6.44 -4.44
N LEU A 74 -4.30 7.66 -4.82
CA LEU A 74 -3.33 8.66 -5.27
C LEU A 74 -2.45 9.14 -4.11
N PHE A 75 -3.03 9.34 -2.93
CA PHE A 75 -2.27 9.75 -1.74
C PHE A 75 -1.28 8.69 -1.31
N VAL A 76 -1.66 7.40 -1.34
CA VAL A 76 -0.73 6.33 -0.99
C VAL A 76 0.34 6.13 -2.08
N ALA A 77 0.00 6.29 -3.35
CA ALA A 77 0.97 6.25 -4.46
C ALA A 77 2.00 7.37 -4.35
N PHE A 78 1.54 8.60 -4.10
CA PHE A 78 2.42 9.74 -3.82
C PHE A 78 3.35 9.44 -2.64
N TYR A 79 2.80 8.99 -1.51
CA TYR A 79 3.58 8.62 -0.33
C TYR A 79 4.67 7.58 -0.64
N VAL A 80 4.31 6.46 -1.27
CA VAL A 80 5.26 5.38 -1.59
C VAL A 80 6.33 5.86 -2.56
N LEU A 81 5.97 6.59 -3.62
CA LEU A 81 6.93 7.14 -4.58
C LEU A 81 7.89 8.12 -3.92
N SER A 82 7.38 9.05 -3.11
CA SER A 82 8.19 10.02 -2.38
C SER A 82 9.18 9.32 -1.46
N VAL A 83 8.74 8.39 -0.62
CA VAL A 83 9.64 7.71 0.33
C VAL A 83 10.65 6.83 -0.41
N THR A 84 10.25 6.13 -1.47
CA THR A 84 11.16 5.28 -2.26
C THR A 84 12.24 6.09 -2.97
N TYR A 85 11.89 7.28 -3.48
CA TYR A 85 12.83 8.17 -4.13
C TYR A 85 13.75 8.87 -3.12
N ILE A 86 13.19 9.33 -2.01
CA ILE A 86 13.91 10.20 -1.06
C ILE A 86 14.72 9.39 -0.05
N ALA A 87 14.24 8.25 0.46
CA ALA A 87 14.93 7.47 1.51
C ALA A 87 16.40 7.12 1.17
N PRO A 88 16.78 6.77 -0.08
CA PRO A 88 18.17 6.59 -0.47
C PRO A 88 19.10 7.78 -0.22
N HIS A 89 18.55 8.99 -0.21
CA HIS A 89 19.29 10.24 -0.05
C HIS A 89 19.50 10.64 1.42
N PHE A 90 18.69 10.11 2.33
CA PHE A 90 18.73 10.50 3.75
C PHE A 90 19.74 9.74 4.60
N GLY A 91 20.33 8.63 4.10
CA GLY A 91 21.39 7.91 4.80
C GLY A 91 20.95 7.32 6.13
#